data_AF-A0A948UXJ4-F1
#
_entry.id   AF-A0A948UXJ4-F1
#
_cell.length_a   1.000
_cell.length_b   1.000
_cell.length_c   1.000
_cell.angle_alpha   90.00
_cell.angle_beta   90.00
_cell.angle_gamma   90.00
#
_symmetry.space_group_name_H-M   'P 1'
#
loop_
_entity.id
_entity.type
_entity.pdbx_description
1 polymer ?
#
loop_
_entity_poly.entity_id
_entity_poly.type
_entity_poly.pdbx_seq_one_letter_code
_entity_poly.pdbx_strand_id
1 'polypeptide(L)' 'MLGVGQTLPDFKIIGVKPGFNSHEENGVSAFEPITKDSFEGKWKV' A
#
# COMPACT_ATOMS: atom_id res chain seq x y z
N MET A 1 9.54 -2.19 19.39
CA MET A 1 8.15 -2.70 19.41
C MET A 1 7.24 -1.48 19.37
N LEU A 2 6.40 -1.34 18.35
CA LEU A 2 5.45 -0.22 18.27
C LEU A 2 4.27 -0.51 19.20
N GLY A 3 3.93 0.47 20.05
CA GLY A 3 2.83 0.38 21.01
C GLY A 3 1.51 0.91 20.46
N VAL A 4 0.42 0.67 21.19
CA VAL A 4 -0.89 1.26 20.87
C VAL A 4 -0.80 2.79 20.98
N GLY A 5 -1.21 3.50 19.91
CA GLY A 5 -1.18 4.97 19.84
C GLY A 5 0.08 5.58 19.20
N GLN A 6 1.04 4.75 18.77
CA GLN A 6 2.19 5.21 18.00
C GLN A 6 1.92 5.12 16.49
N THR A 7 2.22 6.19 15.78
CA THR A 7 2.19 6.27 14.31
C THR A 7 3.22 5.32 13.71
N LEU A 8 2.84 4.62 12.65
CA LEU A 8 3.77 3.83 11.86
C LEU A 8 4.83 4.77 11.21
N PRO A 9 6.14 4.43 11.31
CA PRO A 9 7.18 5.19 10.61
C PRO A 9 6.97 5.13 9.09
N ASP A 10 7.55 6.08 8.35
CA ASP A 10 7.43 6.11 6.89
C ASP A 10 7.80 4.76 6.27
N PHE A 11 6.89 4.24 5.47
CA PHE A 11 7.06 2.96 4.79
C PHE A 11 6.67 3.10 3.32
N LYS A 12 7.31 2.27 2.50
CA LYS A 12 6.99 2.11 1.09
C LYS A 12 6.99 0.62 0.80
N ILE A 13 5.80 0.08 0.56
CA ILE A 13 5.61 -1.32 0.19
C ILE A 13 5.05 -1.40 -1.22
N ILE A 14 5.19 -2.55 -1.86
CA ILE A 14 4.59 -2.81 -3.16
C ILE A 14 3.32 -3.61 -2.95
N GLY A 15 2.18 -3.00 -3.28
CA GLY A 15 0.88 -3.64 -3.31
C GLY A 15 0.58 -4.27 -4.66
N VAL A 16 -0.34 -5.23 -4.68
CA VAL A 16 -0.93 -5.77 -5.91
C VAL A 16 -2.35 -5.24 -6.04
N LYS A 17 -2.64 -4.62 -7.18
CA LYS A 17 -3.98 -4.11 -7.50
C LYS A 17 -4.98 -5.28 -7.61
N PRO A 18 -6.14 -5.18 -6.95
CA PRO A 18 -7.19 -6.17 -7.12
C PRO A 18 -7.70 -6.14 -8.57
N GLY A 19 -8.07 -7.30 -9.11
CA GLY A 19 -8.62 -7.42 -10.46
C GLY A 19 -7.60 -7.67 -11.57
N PHE A 20 -6.29 -7.69 -11.28
CA PHE A 20 -5.27 -8.13 -12.23
C PHE A 20 -5.16 -9.67 -12.22
N ASN A 21 -5.15 -10.29 -13.40
CA ASN A 21 -4.88 -11.72 -13.56
C ASN A 21 -3.40 -12.03 -13.88
N SER A 22 -2.67 -11.03 -14.38
CA SER A 22 -1.25 -11.10 -14.72
C SER A 22 -0.48 -9.93 -14.10
N HIS A 23 0.85 -10.03 -14.04
CA HIS A 23 1.71 -8.98 -13.46
C HIS A 23 1.65 -7.63 -14.20
N GLU A 24 1.19 -7.63 -15.45
CA GLU A 24 0.94 -6.45 -16.27
C GLU A 24 -0.30 -6.73 -17.14
N GLU A 25 -1.22 -5.77 -17.21
CA GLU A 25 -2.44 -5.88 -18.02
C GLU A 25 -2.79 -4.51 -18.59
N ASN A 26 -3.13 -4.45 -19.88
CA ASN A 26 -3.45 -3.20 -20.60
C ASN A 26 -2.37 -2.10 -20.50
N GLY A 27 -1.09 -2.49 -20.38
CA GLY A 27 0.03 -1.55 -20.24
C GLY A 27 0.15 -0.91 -18.85
N VAL A 28 -0.58 -1.43 -17.86
CA VAL A 28 -0.52 -1.01 -16.46
C VAL A 28 0.07 -2.15 -15.64
N SER A 29 1.02 -1.83 -14.76
CA SER A 29 1.56 -2.82 -13.83
C SER A 29 0.54 -3.14 -12.74
N ALA A 30 0.41 -4.43 -12.41
CA ALA A 30 -0.38 -4.87 -11.26
C ALA A 30 0.22 -4.37 -9.93
N PHE A 31 1.48 -3.95 -9.94
CA PHE A 31 2.20 -3.49 -8.76
C PHE A 31 2.10 -1.97 -8.60
N GLU A 32 1.77 -1.53 -7.40
CA GLU A 32 1.77 -0.11 -7.05
C GLU A 32 2.47 0.17 -5.72
N PRO A 33 3.17 1.32 -5.59
CA PRO A 33 3.74 1.72 -4.31
C PRO A 33 2.63 2.16 -3.36
N ILE A 34 2.46 1.40 -2.28
CA ILE A 34 1.60 1.76 -1.15
C ILE A 34 2.45 2.46 -0.09
N THR A 35 1.95 3.60 0.35
CA THR A 35 2.52 4.42 1.43
C THR A 35 1.45 4.69 2.49
N LYS A 36 1.81 5.38 3.56
CA LYS A 36 0.87 5.84 4.60
C LYS A 36 -0.28 6.69 4.04
N ASP A 37 -0.03 7.38 2.93
CA ASP A 37 -1.00 8.27 2.28
C ASP A 37 -1.94 7.52 1.32
N SER A 38 -1.60 6.29 0.91
CA SER A 38 -2.40 5.51 -0.04
C SER A 38 -3.78 5.10 0.49
N PHE A 39 -3.99 5.09 1.80
CA PHE A 39 -5.29 4.76 2.41
C PHE A 39 -5.61 5.69 3.60
N GLU A 40 -5.86 6.96 3.28
CA GLU A 40 -6.23 7.98 4.27
C GLU A 40 -7.39 7.51 5.17
N GLY A 41 -7.20 7.61 6.49
CA GLY A 41 -8.20 7.19 7.49
C GLY A 41 -8.37 5.67 7.68
N LYS A 42 -7.72 4.82 6.87
CA LYS A 42 -7.67 3.36 7.09
C LYS A 42 -6.45 2.95 7.91
N TRP A 43 -5.34 3.67 7.74
CA TRP A 43 -4.18 3.49 8.59
C TRP A 43 -4.46 4.06 9.98
N LYS A 44 -4.06 3.31 11.01
CA LYS A 44 -3.78 3.93 12.32
C LYS A 44 -2.47 4.69 12.19
N VAL A 45 -2.56 5.90 11.62
CA VAL A 45 -1.55 6.95 11.82
C VAL A 45 -1.67 7.48 13.23
#